data_AF-A0A438J6J3-F1
#
_entry.id   AF-A0A438J6J3-F1
#
_cell.length_a   1.000
_cell.length_b   1.000
_cell.length_c   1.000
_cell.angle_alpha   90.00
_cell.angle_beta   90.00
_cell.angle_gamma   90.00
#
_symmetry.space_group_name_H-M   'P 1'
#
loop_
_entity.id
_entity.type
_entity.pdbx_description
1 polymer ?
#
loop_
_entity_poly.entity_id
_entity_poly.type
_entity_poly.pdbx_seq_one_letter_code
_entity_poly.pdbx_strand_id
1 'polypeptide(L)' 'MKLNLAKCAFGVSSGKFLGFMVTQRGIEVNPAQVKSILEMPAPNNEKELQRLTGIEVNSLHSSFHRQTKTFLPHT' A
#
# COMPACT_ATOMS: atom_id res chain seq x y z
N MET A 1 17.94 24.59 1.26
CA MET A 1 17.63 23.17 1.50
C MET A 1 18.83 22.34 1.05
N LYS A 2 19.29 21.36 1.85
CA LYS A 2 20.45 20.50 1.50
C LYS A 2 19.98 19.05 1.39
N LEU A 3 20.18 18.42 0.24
CA LEU A 3 19.77 17.03 -0.01
C LEU A 3 20.81 16.05 0.50
N ASN A 4 20.34 14.94 1.09
CA ASN A 4 21.19 13.82 1.44
C ASN A 4 21.28 12.86 0.24
N LEU A 5 22.31 13.04 -0.58
CA LEU A 5 22.52 12.23 -1.79
C LEU A 5 22.61 10.72 -1.50
N ALA A 6 23.11 10.32 -0.33
CA ALA A 6 23.20 8.91 0.05
C ALA A 6 21.83 8.26 0.31
N LYS A 7 20.76 9.05 0.46
CA LYS A 7 19.38 8.57 0.65
C LYS A 7 18.45 8.90 -0.52
N CYS A 8 18.96 9.55 -1.56
CA CYS A 8 18.16 9.91 -2.71
C CYS A 8 18.25 8.82 -3.78
N ALA A 9 17.10 8.38 -4.27
CA ALA A 9 16.99 7.51 -5.45
C ALA A 9 16.33 8.32 -6.58
N PHE A 10 16.97 8.34 -7.75
CA PHE A 10 16.49 9.05 -8.93
C PHE A 10 16.48 8.10 -10.13
N GLY A 11 15.50 8.24 -11.02
CA GLY A 11 15.44 7.48 -12.26
C GLY A 11 15.21 5.97 -12.10
N VAL A 12 14.74 5.51 -10.94
CA VAL A 12 14.43 4.09 -10.71
C VAL A 12 13.11 3.69 -11.38
N SER A 13 13.05 2.48 -11.93
CA SER A 13 11.81 1.91 -12.51
C SER A 13 10.79 1.49 -11.45
N SER A 14 11.27 1.16 -10.26
CA SER A 14 10.47 0.91 -9.05
C SER A 14 11.25 1.25 -7.78
N GLY A 15 10.55 1.49 -6.68
CA GLY A 15 11.17 1.75 -5.39
C GLY A 15 10.19 1.81 -4.23
N LYS A 16 10.72 1.63 -3.01
CA LYS A 16 9.92 1.83 -1.79
C LYS A 16 9.89 3.30 -1.41
N PHE A 17 8.70 3.88 -1.28
CA PHE A 17 8.49 5.24 -0.81
C PHE A 17 7.38 5.27 0.24
N LEU A 18 7.67 5.86 1.40
CA LEU A 18 6.74 5.94 2.55
C LEU A 18 6.12 4.58 2.96
N GLY A 19 6.85 3.48 2.76
CA GLY A 19 6.37 2.12 3.07
C GLY A 19 5.59 1.44 1.95
N PHE A 20 5.45 2.07 0.79
CA PHE A 20 4.71 1.56 -0.37
C PHE A 20 5.63 1.26 -1.55
N MET A 21 5.22 0.30 -2.38
CA MET A 21 5.91 0.02 -3.64
C MET A 21 5.37 0.98 -4.71
N VAL A 22 6.26 1.75 -5.33
CA VAL A 22 5.93 2.64 -6.43
C VAL A 22 6.67 2.16 -7.67
N THR A 23 5.96 2.03 -8.78
CA THR A 23 6.50 1.65 -10.09
C THR A 23 6.06 2.65 -11.14
N GLN A 24 6.56 2.51 -12.37
CA GLN A 24 6.16 3.37 -13.49
C GLN A 24 4.64 3.31 -13.78
N ARG A 25 3.96 2.23 -13.40
CA ARG A 25 2.51 2.08 -13.56
C ARG A 25 1.71 2.75 -12.44
N GLY A 26 2.40 3.31 -11.45
CA GLY A 26 1.82 3.91 -10.27
C GLY A 26 2.14 3.10 -9.02
N ILE A 27 1.17 3.02 -8.12
CA ILE A 27 1.35 2.43 -6.81
C ILE A 27 0.94 0.97 -6.85
N GLU A 28 1.78 0.11 -6.33
CA GLU A 28 1.52 -1.32 -6.23
C GLU A 28 1.17 -1.70 -4.79
N VAL A 29 0.30 -2.70 -4.67
CA VAL A 29 -0.05 -3.30 -3.37
C VAL A 29 1.22 -3.81 -2.71
N ASN A 30 1.40 -3.49 -1.43
CA ASN A 30 2.55 -3.96 -0.68
C ASN A 30 2.53 -5.50 -0.59
N PRO A 31 3.60 -6.21 -1.02
CA PRO A 31 3.69 -7.66 -0.91
C PRO A 31 3.43 -8.19 0.50
N ALA A 32 3.75 -7.42 1.54
CA ALA A 32 3.45 -7.78 2.93
C ALA A 32 1.94 -7.83 3.24
N GLN A 33 1.14 -6.96 2.63
CA GLN A 33 -0.32 -6.97 2.77
C GLN A 33 -0.93 -8.14 1.99
N VAL A 34 -0.41 -8.43 0.80
CA VAL A 34 -0.81 -9.63 0.04
C VAL A 34 -0.52 -10.89 0.86
N LYS A 35 0.68 -10.95 1.46
CA LYS A 35 1.08 -12.07 2.29
C LYS A 35 0.18 -12.23 3.53
N SER A 36 -0.19 -11.16 4.22
CA SER A 36 -1.09 -11.25 5.38
C SER A 36 -2.48 -11.78 5.01
N ILE A 37 -2.99 -11.40 3.83
CA ILE A 37 -4.27 -11.94 3.31
C ILE A 37 -4.16 -13.42 3.01
N LEU A 38 -3.05 -13.85 2.40
CA LEU A 38 -2.83 -15.25 2.03
C LEU A 38 -2.58 -16.16 3.25
N GLU A 39 -1.97 -15.62 4.31
CA GLU A 39 -1.69 -16.34 5.56
C GLU A 39 -2.87 -16.31 6.55
N MET A 40 -3.92 -15.54 6.26
CA MET A 40 -5.11 -15.50 7.12
C MET A 40 -5.83 -16.85 7.13
N PRO A 41 -6.21 -17.36 8.32
CA PRO A 41 -6.99 -18.59 8.41
C PRO A 41 -8.36 -18.41 7.77
N ALA A 42 -8.88 -19.51 7.20
CA ALA A 42 -10.22 -19.50 6.62
C ALA A 42 -11.27 -19.15 7.68
N PRO A 43 -12.19 -18.22 7.41
CA PRO A 43 -13.25 -17.88 8.34
C PRO A 43 -14.18 -19.08 8.55
N ASN A 44 -14.64 -19.27 9.78
CA ASN A 44 -15.46 -20.42 10.14
C ASN A 44 -16.97 -20.16 9.99
N ASN A 45 -17.37 -18.91 9.79
CA ASN A 45 -18.77 -18.52 9.62
C ASN A 45 -18.91 -17.27 8.72
N GLU A 46 -20.11 -17.07 8.20
CA GLU A 46 -20.43 -15.95 7.30
C GLU A 46 -20.20 -14.57 7.93
N LYS A 47 -20.45 -14.44 9.24
CA LYS A 47 -20.26 -13.17 9.96
C LYS A 47 -18.78 -12.79 10.06
N GLU A 48 -17.92 -13.78 10.26
CA GLU A 48 -16.47 -13.62 10.25
C GLU A 48 -15.96 -13.31 8.85
N LEU A 49 -16.48 -13.99 7.82
CA LEU A 49 -16.17 -13.70 6.43
C LEU A 49 -16.56 -12.26 6.04
N GLN A 50 -17.77 -11.81 6.38
CA GLN A 50 -18.22 -10.44 6.13
C GLN A 50 -17.35 -9.41 6.88
N ARG A 51 -17.01 -9.68 8.13
CA ARG A 51 -16.14 -8.79 8.92
C ARG A 51 -14.74 -8.69 8.33
N LEU A 52 -14.15 -9.83 7.95
CA LEU A 52 -12.83 -9.87 7.30
C LEU A 52 -12.86 -9.12 5.97
N THR A 53 -13.85 -9.39 5.13
CA THR A 53 -14.00 -8.73 3.82
C THR A 53 -14.13 -7.21 3.98
N GLY A 54 -14.95 -6.75 4.94
CA GLY A 54 -15.10 -5.32 5.22
C GLY A 54 -13.81 -4.65 5.72
N ILE A 55 -13.06 -5.31 6.61
CA ILE A 55 -11.79 -4.80 7.12
C ILE A 55 -10.75 -4.75 6.00
N GLU A 56 -10.62 -5.82 5.22
CA GLU A 56 -9.62 -5.94 4.14
C GLU A 56 -9.85 -4.90 3.04
N VAL A 57 -11.09 -4.80 2.56
CA VAL A 57 -11.48 -3.85 1.50
C VAL A 57 -11.30 -2.41 1.98
N ASN A 58 -11.71 -2.09 3.20
CA ASN A 58 -11.56 -0.75 3.74
C ASN A 58 -10.09 -0.39 4.04
N SER A 59 -9.30 -1.37 4.49
CA SER A 59 -7.86 -1.20 4.71
C SER A 59 -7.13 -0.90 3.40
N LEU A 60 -7.41 -1.67 2.35
CA LEU A 60 -6.87 -1.42 1.00
C LEU A 60 -7.33 -0.06 0.47
N HIS A 61 -8.63 0.23 0.52
CA HIS A 61 -9.19 1.48 0.01
C HIS A 61 -8.64 2.72 0.72
N SER A 62 -8.57 2.69 2.06
CA SER A 62 -8.00 3.80 2.84
C SER A 62 -6.50 3.97 2.64
N SER A 63 -5.76 2.87 2.42
CA SER A 63 -4.33 2.89 2.12
C SER A 63 -4.06 3.52 0.75
N PHE A 64 -4.83 3.12 -0.28
CA PHE A 64 -4.77 3.74 -1.61
C PHE A 64 -5.15 5.22 -1.58
N HIS A 65 -6.22 5.59 -0.84
CA HIS A 65 -6.65 6.98 -0.73
C HIS A 65 -5.64 7.88 0.00
N ARG A 66 -4.99 7.37 1.07
CA ARG A 66 -3.88 8.11 1.72
C ARG A 66 -2.72 8.33 0.77
N GLN A 67 -2.41 7.30 -0.02
CA GLN A 67 -1.31 7.36 -0.96
C GLN A 67 -1.58 8.34 -2.10
N THR A 68 -2.75 8.29 -2.77
CA THR A 68 -3.10 9.25 -3.82
C THR A 68 -2.99 10.70 -3.35
N LYS A 69 -3.41 11.00 -2.11
CA LYS A 69 -3.21 12.32 -1.49
C LYS A 69 -1.76 12.72 -1.23
N THR A 70 -0.86 11.76 -1.06
CA THR A 70 0.56 12.03 -0.77
C THR A 70 1.37 12.33 -2.04
N PHE A 71 0.94 11.79 -3.19
CA PHE A 71 1.61 12.00 -4.48
C PHE A 71 0.95 13.07 -5.35
N LEU A 72 -0.32 13.40 -5.10
CA LEU A 72 -0.97 14.54 -5.74
C LEU A 72 -0.56 15.83 -5.00
N PRO A 73 -0.03 16.85 -5.69
CA PRO A 73 0.23 18.13 -5.06
C PRO A 73 -1.09 18.73 -4.57
N HIS A 74 -1.15 19.11 -3.30
CA HIS A 74 -2.21 19.99 -2.81
C HIS A 74 -1.97 21.37 -3.42
N THR A 75 -2.87 21.80 -4.30
CA THR A 75 -2.92 23.16 -4.84
C THR A 75 -3.18 24.18 -3.75
#